data_AF-A0A9E0WXZ0-F1
#
_entry.id   AF-A0A9E0WXZ0-F1
#
_cell.length_a   1.000
_cell.length_b   1.000
_cell.length_c   1.000
_cell.angle_alpha   90.00
_cell.angle_beta   90.00
_cell.angle_gamma   90.00
#
_symmetry.space_group_name_H-M   'P 1'
#
loop_
_entity.id
_entity.type
_entity.pdbx_description
1 polymer ?
#
loop_
_entity_poly.entity_id
_entity_poly.type
_entity_poly.pdbx_seq_one_letter_code
_entity_poly.pdbx_strand_id
1 'polypeptide(L)'
;MSRSTPPPLPSDADLRRLVHFSAGDGRIWLAGQRMVLIHATALGALRRELIQTIGRDQTRRLLLRAGRTAGERDAALARQVRGDASLADMFAVGPQLHMLEGAVQVTPERFDADVASGRFDGAFRWDHSWEVETHVRDFGPQEEPVCWMLLGYASGYTSAFMGRPVLFKEVACCACGAPHCLIEGRPLAEWPDGEALARDYDADSMLVRLEDLSSQVETLRSTLEPADELGPLIGRSRAYLAATALLGKAASTQVTVLLTGETGVGKERFARALHAMSPRAAKPFVAVNCAALPGELIESELFGAEKGAFTGAGTARPGRFERADGGTLMLDELGELPLPAQAKLLRVLQHGEVERLGSTQPRKVDVRVIAATNVDLEAAVAAGRFRRDLMYRLNVYPIRIPPLRERVDDIEPLAMHLLQRFAALHGKRVAGYTDRALDAMRHHAWPGNVRELENLIERGVILCSAGERIDVGELFVSPPQAPPVTVNAQGQLERGAPHDSAALYDEVQRRGLSLDALEDALLQEAVERAGGNLAAAARALGISRPQLSYRIARARERARD
;
A
#
# COMPACT_ATOMS: atom_id res chain seq x y z
N MET A 1 -25.58 32.22 -40.16
CA MET A 1 -24.77 31.68 -41.27
C MET A 1 -25.53 30.51 -41.86
N SER A 2 -25.73 30.50 -43.18
CA SER A 2 -26.58 29.53 -43.89
C SER A 2 -26.14 28.10 -43.59
N ARG A 3 -26.99 27.32 -42.91
CA ARG A 3 -26.77 25.89 -42.63
C ARG A 3 -27.09 25.11 -43.92
N SER A 4 -26.10 24.99 -44.81
CA SER A 4 -26.24 24.12 -45.97
C SER A 4 -26.25 22.67 -45.51
N THR A 5 -27.30 21.92 -45.88
CA THR A 5 -27.35 20.47 -45.71
C THR A 5 -26.10 19.87 -46.35
N PRO A 6 -25.32 19.03 -45.65
CA PRO A 6 -24.15 18.40 -46.23
C PRO A 6 -24.54 17.53 -47.42
N PRO A 7 -23.65 17.34 -48.41
CA PRO A 7 -23.90 16.43 -49.52
C PRO A 7 -24.14 15.01 -49.01
N PRO A 8 -24.90 14.17 -49.75
CA PRO A 8 -25.07 12.77 -49.38
C PRO A 8 -23.71 12.06 -49.29
N LEU A 9 -23.64 11.02 -48.47
CA LEU A 9 -22.42 10.20 -48.37
C LEU A 9 -22.03 9.69 -49.77
N PRO A 10 -20.72 9.64 -50.10
CA PRO A 10 -20.25 9.13 -51.38
C PRO A 10 -20.54 7.63 -51.54
N SER A 11 -20.18 7.02 -52.67
CA SER A 11 -20.26 5.56 -52.81
C SER A 11 -19.35 4.86 -51.81
N ASP A 12 -19.79 3.74 -51.23
CA ASP A 12 -19.03 2.88 -50.31
C ASP A 12 -18.42 1.65 -51.02
N ALA A 13 -18.44 1.61 -52.36
CA ALA A 13 -18.00 0.46 -53.13
C ALA A 13 -16.50 0.13 -52.94
N ASP A 14 -15.69 1.13 -52.66
CA ASP A 14 -14.29 0.99 -52.28
C ASP A 14 -14.14 0.27 -50.93
N LEU A 15 -14.91 0.66 -49.92
CA LEU A 15 -14.90 0.04 -48.59
C LEU A 15 -15.42 -1.39 -48.60
N ARG A 16 -16.50 -1.66 -49.35
CA ARG A 16 -17.07 -3.02 -49.49
C ARG A 16 -16.06 -4.03 -50.05
N ARG A 17 -15.17 -3.60 -50.95
CA ARG A 17 -14.10 -4.44 -51.52
C ARG A 17 -13.02 -4.81 -50.51
N LEU A 18 -12.92 -4.09 -49.39
CA LEU A 18 -11.95 -4.37 -48.33
C LEU A 18 -12.43 -5.46 -47.36
N VAL A 19 -13.70 -5.88 -47.47
CA VAL A 19 -14.24 -7.02 -46.71
C VAL A 19 -13.88 -8.31 -47.40
N HIS A 20 -13.16 -9.18 -46.70
CA HIS A 20 -12.72 -10.48 -47.20
C HIS A 20 -13.12 -11.61 -46.25
N PHE A 21 -13.94 -12.55 -46.76
CA PHE A 21 -14.31 -13.77 -46.06
C PHE A 21 -13.40 -14.92 -46.51
N SER A 22 -12.46 -15.30 -45.65
CA SER A 22 -11.58 -16.44 -45.85
C SER A 22 -12.24 -17.71 -45.33
N ALA A 23 -12.91 -18.44 -46.23
CA ALA A 23 -13.58 -19.69 -45.88
C ALA A 23 -12.59 -20.81 -45.50
N GLY A 24 -11.37 -20.77 -46.02
CA GLY A 24 -10.35 -21.81 -45.79
C GLY A 24 -9.81 -21.87 -44.35
N ASP A 25 -9.75 -20.73 -43.65
CA ASP A 25 -9.28 -20.63 -42.26
C ASP A 25 -10.32 -20.01 -41.30
N GLY A 26 -11.55 -19.77 -41.78
CA GLY A 26 -12.68 -19.28 -40.97
C GLY A 26 -12.52 -17.83 -40.49
N ARG A 27 -11.79 -16.99 -41.25
CA ARG A 27 -11.53 -15.59 -40.88
C ARG A 27 -12.27 -14.59 -41.75
N ILE A 28 -12.75 -13.52 -41.12
CA ILE A 28 -13.31 -12.34 -41.78
C ILE A 28 -12.32 -11.22 -41.56
N TRP A 29 -12.00 -10.50 -42.62
CA TRP A 29 -11.07 -9.38 -42.61
C TRP A 29 -11.74 -8.13 -43.16
N LEU A 30 -11.42 -6.98 -42.59
CA LEU A 30 -11.77 -5.67 -43.12
C LEU A 30 -10.50 -4.83 -43.14
N ALA A 31 -10.01 -4.50 -44.34
CA ALA A 31 -8.80 -3.70 -44.52
C ALA A 31 -7.59 -4.20 -43.68
N GLY A 32 -7.39 -5.52 -43.64
CA GLY A 32 -6.30 -6.16 -42.90
C GLY A 32 -6.56 -6.34 -41.39
N GLN A 33 -7.70 -5.90 -40.87
CA GLN A 33 -8.12 -6.12 -39.48
C GLN A 33 -8.99 -7.38 -39.36
N ARG A 34 -8.78 -8.16 -38.32
CA ARG A 34 -9.59 -9.37 -38.03
C ARG A 34 -10.95 -8.95 -37.47
N MET A 35 -12.01 -9.33 -38.19
CA MET A 35 -13.40 -9.05 -37.83
C MET A 35 -14.10 -10.31 -37.32
N VAL A 36 -15.14 -10.18 -36.51
CA VAL A 36 -16.02 -11.29 -36.11
C VAL A 36 -17.46 -10.90 -36.37
N LEU A 37 -18.23 -11.79 -37.01
CA LEU A 37 -19.67 -11.58 -37.20
C LEU A 37 -20.42 -12.16 -36.01
N ILE A 38 -21.11 -11.31 -35.26
CA ILE A 38 -21.82 -11.66 -34.02
C ILE A 38 -23.29 -11.28 -34.16
N HIS A 39 -24.18 -12.11 -33.61
CA HIS A 39 -25.61 -11.81 -33.55
C HIS A 39 -25.88 -10.59 -32.66
N ALA A 40 -26.67 -9.62 -33.13
CA ALA A 40 -27.10 -8.48 -32.31
C ALA A 40 -27.79 -8.93 -31.01
N THR A 41 -28.53 -10.04 -31.04
CA THR A 41 -29.16 -10.62 -29.84
C THR A 41 -28.16 -11.10 -28.78
N ALA A 42 -26.99 -11.59 -29.19
CA ALA A 42 -25.92 -11.98 -28.28
C ALA A 42 -25.26 -10.76 -27.65
N LEU A 43 -25.06 -9.68 -28.42
CA LEU A 43 -24.58 -8.40 -27.89
C LEU A 43 -25.60 -7.76 -26.93
N GLY A 44 -26.90 -7.85 -27.23
CA GLY A 44 -27.97 -7.44 -26.33
C GLY A 44 -27.98 -8.23 -25.02
N ALA A 45 -27.81 -9.56 -25.09
CA ALA A 45 -27.68 -10.40 -23.90
C ALA A 45 -26.44 -10.03 -23.07
N LEU A 46 -25.27 -9.88 -23.69
CA LEU A 46 -24.05 -9.43 -23.01
C LEU A 46 -24.27 -8.08 -22.31
N ARG A 47 -24.91 -7.12 -22.99
CA ARG A 47 -25.27 -5.83 -22.41
C ARG A 47 -26.17 -5.99 -21.18
N ARG A 48 -27.18 -6.87 -21.23
CA ARG A 48 -28.06 -7.12 -20.08
C ARG A 48 -27.31 -7.72 -18.91
N GLU A 49 -26.48 -8.73 -19.14
CA GLU A 49 -25.65 -9.36 -18.09
C GLU A 49 -24.71 -8.33 -17.44
N LEU A 50 -24.09 -7.46 -18.24
CA LEU A 50 -23.25 -6.38 -17.72
C LEU A 50 -24.05 -5.39 -16.86
N ILE A 51 -25.23 -4.94 -17.32
CA ILE A 51 -26.08 -4.03 -16.53
C ILE A 51 -26.46 -4.65 -15.19
N GLN A 52 -26.79 -5.95 -15.18
CA GLN A 52 -27.13 -6.67 -13.95
C GLN A 52 -25.92 -6.84 -13.01
N THR A 53 -24.72 -7.02 -13.56
CA THR A 53 -23.52 -7.33 -12.78
C THR A 53 -22.82 -6.08 -12.24
N ILE A 54 -22.63 -5.06 -13.08
CA ILE A 54 -21.81 -3.88 -12.76
C ILE A 54 -22.61 -2.58 -12.77
N GLY A 55 -23.93 -2.66 -12.98
CA GLY A 55 -24.81 -1.50 -13.05
C GLY A 55 -24.78 -0.81 -14.42
N ARG A 56 -25.78 0.04 -14.63
CA ARG A 56 -26.04 0.74 -15.91
C ARG A 56 -24.91 1.67 -16.29
N ASP A 57 -24.47 2.54 -15.37
CA ASP A 57 -23.48 3.57 -15.65
C ASP A 57 -22.11 2.98 -16.01
N GLN A 58 -21.67 1.94 -15.31
CA GLN A 58 -20.40 1.29 -15.60
C GLN A 58 -20.46 0.48 -16.89
N THR A 59 -21.60 -0.16 -17.17
CA THR A 59 -21.81 -0.81 -18.46
C THR A 59 -21.76 0.19 -19.60
N ARG A 60 -22.39 1.36 -19.44
CA ARG A 60 -22.33 2.46 -20.39
C ARG A 60 -20.89 2.91 -20.65
N ARG A 61 -20.10 3.18 -19.61
CA ARG A 61 -18.68 3.57 -19.75
C ARG A 61 -17.83 2.49 -20.42
N LEU A 62 -18.05 1.23 -20.06
CA LEU A 62 -17.35 0.10 -20.67
C LEU A 62 -17.63 0.02 -22.18
N LEU A 63 -18.90 0.13 -22.57
CA LEU A 63 -19.30 0.09 -23.98
C LEU A 63 -18.83 1.32 -24.76
N LEU A 64 -18.84 2.52 -24.15
CA LEU A 64 -18.23 3.72 -24.73
C LEU A 64 -16.75 3.52 -25.04
N ARG A 65 -15.96 2.97 -24.11
CA ARG A 65 -14.52 2.69 -24.33
C ARG A 65 -14.28 1.61 -25.38
N ALA A 66 -15.11 0.57 -25.41
CA ALA A 66 -15.03 -0.47 -26.43
C ALA A 66 -15.28 0.12 -27.82
N GLY A 67 -16.35 0.92 -27.97
CA GLY A 67 -16.66 1.64 -29.20
C GLY A 67 -15.54 2.60 -29.62
N ARG A 68 -15.01 3.38 -28.67
CA ARG A 68 -13.89 4.31 -28.92
C ARG A 68 -12.69 3.61 -29.51
N THR A 69 -12.32 2.45 -28.96
CA THR A 69 -11.20 1.65 -29.47
C THR A 69 -11.43 1.19 -30.91
N ALA A 70 -12.66 0.80 -31.26
CA ALA A 70 -13.02 0.45 -32.63
C ALA A 70 -12.92 1.66 -33.56
N GLY A 71 -13.52 2.80 -33.18
CA GLY A 71 -13.48 4.02 -33.98
C GLY A 71 -12.06 4.56 -34.22
N GLU A 72 -11.20 4.55 -33.19
CA GLU A 72 -9.79 4.98 -33.32
C GLU A 72 -9.01 4.11 -34.32
N ARG A 73 -9.29 2.80 -34.35
CA ARG A 73 -8.68 1.88 -35.32
C ARG A 73 -9.16 2.14 -36.75
N ASP A 74 -10.44 2.44 -36.93
CA ASP A 74 -11.02 2.71 -38.24
C ASP A 74 -10.64 4.08 -38.79
N ALA A 75 -10.37 5.06 -37.94
CA ALA A 75 -9.88 6.37 -38.37
C ALA A 75 -8.56 6.27 -39.16
N ALA A 76 -7.73 5.26 -38.87
CA ALA A 76 -6.51 5.00 -39.65
C ALA A 76 -6.82 4.62 -41.11
N LEU A 77 -7.97 3.96 -41.37
CA LEU A 77 -8.39 3.56 -42.70
C LEU A 77 -8.85 4.75 -43.55
N ALA A 78 -9.40 5.79 -42.94
CA ALA A 78 -9.91 6.96 -43.65
C ALA A 78 -8.85 7.58 -44.58
N ARG A 79 -7.63 7.78 -44.07
CA ARG A 79 -6.49 8.32 -44.85
C ARG A 79 -5.93 7.31 -45.85
N GLN A 80 -5.99 6.02 -45.54
CA GLN A 80 -5.47 4.97 -46.42
C GLN A 80 -6.34 4.75 -47.66
N VAL A 81 -7.67 4.79 -47.49
CA VAL A 81 -8.63 4.52 -48.57
C VAL A 81 -8.90 5.78 -49.40
N ARG A 82 -8.97 6.95 -48.76
CA ARG A 82 -9.40 8.21 -49.41
C ARG A 82 -8.48 9.39 -49.08
N GLY A 83 -7.17 9.15 -49.00
CA GLY A 83 -6.17 10.17 -48.66
C GLY A 83 -6.16 11.41 -49.55
N ASP A 84 -6.48 11.24 -50.84
CA ASP A 84 -6.49 12.32 -51.84
C ASP A 84 -7.89 12.96 -52.03
N ALA A 85 -8.90 12.51 -51.27
CA ALA A 85 -10.27 13.00 -51.40
C ALA A 85 -10.52 14.28 -50.60
N SER A 86 -11.71 14.88 -50.77
CA SER A 86 -12.14 15.99 -49.92
C SER A 86 -12.17 15.58 -48.45
N LEU A 87 -12.01 16.53 -47.53
CA LEU A 87 -12.05 16.26 -46.09
C LEU A 87 -13.38 15.59 -45.69
N ALA A 88 -14.49 15.97 -46.32
CA ALA A 88 -15.81 15.37 -46.10
C ALA A 88 -15.87 13.91 -46.59
N ASP A 89 -15.34 13.61 -47.78
CA ASP A 89 -15.33 12.24 -48.32
C ASP A 89 -14.39 11.31 -47.55
N MET A 90 -13.28 11.84 -47.06
CA MET A 90 -12.35 11.14 -46.19
C MET A 90 -12.99 10.87 -44.83
N PHE A 91 -13.64 11.88 -44.23
CA PHE A 91 -14.35 11.71 -42.96
C PHE A 91 -15.49 10.70 -43.07
N ALA A 92 -16.20 10.69 -44.21
CA ALA A 92 -17.33 9.80 -44.50
C ALA A 92 -17.00 8.30 -44.40
N VAL A 93 -15.71 7.91 -44.43
CA VAL A 93 -15.29 6.52 -44.22
C VAL A 93 -15.83 5.96 -42.91
N GLY A 94 -15.73 6.70 -41.80
CA GLY A 94 -16.22 6.25 -40.48
C GLY A 94 -17.73 5.96 -40.47
N PRO A 95 -18.60 6.93 -40.82
CA PRO A 95 -20.03 6.69 -40.97
C PRO A 95 -20.36 5.50 -41.88
N GLN A 96 -19.65 5.33 -43.00
CA GLN A 96 -19.89 4.23 -43.93
C GLN A 96 -19.41 2.88 -43.39
N LEU A 97 -18.30 2.83 -42.64
CA LEU A 97 -17.87 1.62 -41.95
C LEU A 97 -18.89 1.21 -40.89
N HIS A 98 -19.40 2.17 -40.13
CA HIS A 98 -20.46 1.94 -39.14
C HIS A 98 -21.73 1.34 -39.78
N MET A 99 -22.08 1.78 -41.00
CA MET A 99 -23.15 1.21 -41.80
C MET A 99 -22.80 -0.18 -42.35
N LEU A 100 -21.58 -0.36 -42.85
CA LEU A 100 -21.10 -1.61 -43.45
C LEU A 100 -21.02 -2.74 -42.42
N GLU A 101 -20.69 -2.42 -41.18
CA GLU A 101 -20.68 -3.33 -40.04
C GLU A 101 -22.09 -3.69 -39.53
N GLY A 102 -23.13 -3.05 -40.09
CA GLY A 102 -24.52 -3.27 -39.69
C GLY A 102 -24.86 -2.66 -38.34
N ALA A 103 -24.10 -1.65 -37.89
CA ALA A 103 -24.28 -1.07 -36.57
C ALA A 103 -25.42 -0.04 -36.54
N VAL A 104 -25.45 0.86 -37.52
CA VAL A 104 -26.45 1.93 -37.61
C VAL A 104 -26.46 2.54 -39.01
N GLN A 105 -27.61 3.02 -39.47
CA GLN A 105 -27.69 3.87 -40.67
C GLN A 105 -27.38 5.32 -40.30
N VAL A 106 -26.37 5.91 -40.94
CA VAL A 106 -25.92 7.28 -40.65
C VAL A 106 -26.32 8.25 -41.75
N THR A 107 -26.98 9.35 -41.38
CA THR A 107 -27.26 10.48 -42.28
C THR A 107 -26.65 11.75 -41.70
N PRO A 108 -25.65 12.37 -42.36
CA PRO A 108 -25.12 13.67 -41.93
C PRO A 108 -26.19 14.76 -42.05
N GLU A 109 -26.44 15.51 -40.98
CA GLU A 109 -27.31 16.68 -40.98
C GLU A 109 -26.51 17.99 -40.94
N ARG A 110 -25.34 17.94 -40.30
CA ARG A 110 -24.41 19.06 -40.20
C ARG A 110 -22.98 18.53 -40.15
N PHE A 111 -22.09 19.16 -40.91
CA PHE A 111 -20.67 18.84 -40.89
C PHE A 111 -19.85 20.06 -41.28
N ASP A 112 -19.11 20.61 -40.32
CA ASP A 112 -18.08 21.61 -40.53
C ASP A 112 -16.84 21.19 -39.74
N ALA A 113 -15.73 20.99 -40.45
CA ALA A 113 -14.49 20.53 -39.84
C ALA A 113 -13.28 21.16 -40.52
N ASP A 114 -12.32 21.58 -39.71
CA ASP A 114 -11.01 22.03 -40.15
C ASP A 114 -9.94 21.44 -39.23
N VAL A 115 -9.15 20.51 -39.76
CA VAL A 115 -8.13 19.76 -38.98
C VAL A 115 -7.03 20.70 -38.49
N ALA A 116 -6.68 21.73 -39.27
CA ALA A 116 -5.60 22.66 -38.94
C ALA A 116 -5.96 23.53 -37.71
N SER A 117 -7.08 24.24 -37.75
CA SER A 117 -7.55 25.03 -36.59
C SER A 117 -8.09 24.15 -35.46
N GLY A 118 -8.64 22.97 -35.79
CA GLY A 118 -9.33 22.10 -34.85
C GLY A 118 -10.80 22.35 -34.69
N ARG A 119 -11.38 23.21 -35.52
CA ARG A 119 -12.81 23.45 -35.54
C ARG A 119 -13.52 22.15 -35.92
N PHE A 120 -14.54 21.79 -35.18
CA PHE A 120 -15.42 20.68 -35.51
C PHE A 120 -16.84 20.96 -35.00
N ASP A 121 -17.83 20.91 -35.88
CA ASP A 121 -19.25 20.89 -35.54
C ASP A 121 -19.95 19.87 -36.44
N GLY A 122 -20.39 18.78 -35.83
CA GLY A 122 -21.05 17.67 -36.54
C GLY A 122 -22.39 17.35 -35.91
N ALA A 123 -23.42 17.10 -36.72
CA ALA A 123 -24.66 16.48 -36.31
C ALA A 123 -25.05 15.37 -37.28
N PHE A 124 -25.38 14.19 -36.74
CA PHE A 124 -25.64 13.00 -37.54
C PHE A 124 -26.89 12.30 -37.00
N ARG A 125 -27.83 12.06 -37.91
CA ARG A 125 -28.99 11.23 -37.65
C ARG A 125 -28.61 9.76 -37.75
N TRP A 126 -29.10 9.00 -36.79
CA TRP A 126 -28.95 7.56 -36.66
C TRP A 126 -30.29 6.87 -36.72
N ASP A 127 -30.45 6.05 -37.74
CA ASP A 127 -31.62 5.19 -37.97
C ASP A 127 -31.20 3.72 -37.78
N HIS A 128 -32.13 2.85 -37.37
CA HIS A 128 -31.89 1.40 -37.25
C HIS A 128 -30.69 1.02 -36.35
N SER A 129 -30.53 1.71 -35.22
CA SER A 129 -29.50 1.37 -34.22
C SER A 129 -29.77 0.01 -33.60
N TRP A 130 -28.84 -0.93 -33.76
CA TRP A 130 -28.95 -2.25 -33.11
C TRP A 130 -29.00 -2.12 -31.57
N GLU A 131 -28.37 -1.09 -31.01
CA GLU A 131 -28.39 -0.82 -29.58
C GLU A 131 -29.79 -0.44 -29.11
N VAL A 132 -30.51 0.40 -29.84
CA VAL A 132 -31.91 0.73 -29.53
C VAL A 132 -32.78 -0.50 -29.62
N GLU A 133 -32.69 -1.25 -30.73
CA GLU A 133 -33.53 -2.42 -30.98
C GLU A 133 -33.39 -3.46 -29.87
N THR A 134 -32.16 -3.81 -29.52
CA THR A 134 -31.88 -4.81 -28.49
C THR A 134 -32.19 -4.31 -27.08
N HIS A 135 -31.88 -3.05 -26.79
CA HIS A 135 -32.12 -2.49 -25.46
C HIS A 135 -33.61 -2.30 -25.17
N VAL A 136 -34.38 -1.74 -26.10
CA VAL A 136 -35.83 -1.55 -25.93
C VAL A 136 -36.54 -2.90 -25.84
N ARG A 137 -36.11 -3.91 -26.59
CA ARG A 137 -36.67 -5.26 -26.48
C ARG A 137 -36.50 -5.85 -25.08
N ASP A 138 -35.34 -5.63 -24.46
CA ASP A 138 -35.00 -6.26 -23.19
C ASP A 138 -35.43 -5.43 -21.96
N PHE A 139 -35.52 -4.08 -22.09
CA PHE A 139 -35.77 -3.16 -20.98
C PHE A 139 -36.97 -2.21 -21.17
N GLY A 140 -37.60 -2.22 -22.34
CA GLY A 140 -38.66 -1.26 -22.68
C GLY A 140 -38.14 0.15 -22.99
N PRO A 141 -39.05 1.14 -23.15
CA PRO A 141 -38.70 2.54 -23.35
C PRO A 141 -37.81 3.06 -22.22
N GLN A 142 -36.90 3.98 -22.55
CA GLN A 142 -35.89 4.51 -21.63
C GLN A 142 -36.01 6.02 -21.47
N GLU A 143 -35.61 6.53 -20.31
CA GLU A 143 -35.59 7.99 -20.06
C GLU A 143 -34.30 8.66 -20.56
N GLU A 144 -33.26 7.88 -20.87
CA GLU A 144 -31.98 8.41 -21.35
C GLU A 144 -31.44 7.63 -22.56
N PRO A 145 -30.59 8.26 -23.39
CA PRO A 145 -30.05 7.66 -24.59
C PRO A 145 -29.24 6.37 -24.36
N VAL A 146 -29.30 5.46 -25.33
CA VAL A 146 -28.79 4.09 -25.19
C VAL A 146 -27.73 3.68 -26.20
N CYS A 147 -27.37 4.51 -27.18
CA CYS A 147 -26.41 4.13 -28.22
C CYS A 147 -24.95 4.28 -27.74
N TRP A 148 -24.56 3.58 -26.68
CA TRP A 148 -23.31 3.85 -25.95
C TRP A 148 -22.06 3.42 -26.72
N MET A 149 -22.05 2.21 -27.28
CA MET A 149 -20.93 1.72 -28.07
C MET A 149 -20.81 2.50 -29.39
N LEU A 150 -21.95 2.77 -30.04
CA LEU A 150 -22.01 3.60 -31.26
C LEU A 150 -21.48 5.02 -31.00
N LEU A 151 -21.85 5.65 -29.88
CA LEU A 151 -21.38 6.99 -29.49
C LEU A 151 -19.88 7.01 -29.18
N GLY A 152 -19.39 5.93 -28.56
CA GLY A 152 -17.97 5.70 -28.34
C GLY A 152 -17.21 5.63 -29.67
N TYR A 153 -17.72 4.86 -30.63
CA TYR A 153 -17.15 4.76 -31.98
C TYR A 153 -17.05 6.12 -32.66
N ALA A 154 -18.14 6.90 -32.69
CA ALA A 154 -18.16 8.23 -33.31
C ALA A 154 -17.13 9.18 -32.67
N SER A 155 -17.02 9.16 -31.34
CA SER A 155 -16.06 9.98 -30.59
C SER A 155 -14.61 9.55 -30.83
N GLY A 156 -14.33 8.25 -30.81
CA GLY A 156 -12.99 7.69 -31.06
C GLY A 156 -12.51 7.95 -32.48
N TYR A 157 -13.37 7.66 -33.47
CA TYR A 157 -13.08 7.90 -34.88
C TYR A 157 -12.75 9.37 -35.13
N THR A 158 -13.64 10.27 -34.68
CA THR A 158 -13.50 11.71 -34.93
C THR A 158 -12.30 12.29 -34.20
N SER A 159 -12.04 11.87 -32.96
CA SER A 159 -10.86 12.31 -32.21
C SER A 159 -9.56 11.92 -32.92
N ALA A 160 -9.46 10.67 -33.38
CA ALA A 160 -8.30 10.19 -34.11
C ALA A 160 -8.14 10.88 -35.49
N PHE A 161 -9.25 11.09 -36.20
CA PHE A 161 -9.26 11.81 -37.48
C PHE A 161 -8.76 13.26 -37.34
N MET A 162 -9.27 13.98 -36.34
CA MET A 162 -8.95 15.39 -36.07
C MET A 162 -7.61 15.57 -35.32
N GLY A 163 -7.04 14.50 -34.77
CA GLY A 163 -5.81 14.52 -33.98
C GLY A 163 -5.95 15.22 -32.62
N ARG A 164 -7.18 15.42 -32.14
CA ARG A 164 -7.50 16.11 -30.87
C ARG A 164 -8.82 15.61 -30.29
N PRO A 165 -9.08 15.76 -28.98
CA PRO A 165 -10.31 15.25 -28.37
C PRO A 165 -11.58 15.92 -28.92
N VAL A 166 -12.40 15.14 -29.62
CA VAL A 166 -13.73 15.51 -30.12
C VAL A 166 -14.72 14.45 -29.65
N LEU A 167 -15.69 14.86 -28.82
CA LEU A 167 -16.65 13.95 -28.22
C LEU A 167 -18.07 14.23 -28.73
N PHE A 168 -18.86 13.17 -28.84
CA PHE A 168 -20.25 13.23 -29.21
C PHE A 168 -21.18 13.06 -28.02
N LYS A 169 -22.35 13.69 -28.11
CA LYS A 169 -23.52 13.43 -27.27
C LYS A 169 -24.68 12.98 -28.13
N GLU A 170 -25.41 11.98 -27.64
CA GLU A 170 -26.72 11.63 -28.20
C GLU A 170 -27.77 12.57 -27.60
N VAL A 171 -28.26 13.52 -28.40
CA VAL A 171 -29.19 14.58 -27.97
C VAL A 171 -30.66 14.17 -28.15
N ALA A 172 -30.92 13.16 -28.98
CA ALA A 172 -32.21 12.51 -29.11
C ALA A 172 -32.01 11.01 -29.36
N CYS A 173 -32.89 10.17 -28.82
CA CYS A 173 -32.77 8.72 -28.94
C CYS A 173 -34.13 8.07 -29.15
N CYS A 174 -34.21 7.09 -30.05
CA CYS A 174 -35.43 6.32 -30.30
C CYS A 174 -35.91 5.53 -29.08
N ALA A 175 -34.98 5.05 -28.24
CA ALA A 175 -35.36 4.40 -26.98
C ALA A 175 -36.12 5.35 -26.04
N CYS A 176 -35.93 6.67 -26.20
CA CYS A 176 -36.61 7.73 -25.44
C CYS A 176 -37.86 8.27 -26.13
N GLY A 177 -38.32 7.63 -27.21
CA GLY A 177 -39.50 8.03 -27.96
C GLY A 177 -39.25 9.07 -29.06
N ALA A 178 -37.99 9.42 -29.34
CA ALA A 178 -37.66 10.26 -30.50
C ALA A 178 -37.88 9.48 -31.82
N PRO A 179 -38.21 10.16 -32.93
CA PRO A 179 -38.43 9.50 -34.23
C PRO A 179 -37.16 8.87 -34.82
N HIS A 180 -35.99 9.40 -34.46
CA HIS A 180 -34.66 8.91 -34.82
C HIS A 180 -33.69 9.25 -33.70
N CYS A 181 -32.51 8.62 -33.71
CA CYS A 181 -31.41 9.02 -32.83
C CYS A 181 -30.65 10.18 -33.48
N LEU A 182 -30.17 11.13 -32.69
CA LEU A 182 -29.40 12.28 -33.17
C LEU A 182 -28.19 12.48 -32.27
N ILE A 183 -27.00 12.53 -32.88
CA ILE A 183 -25.75 12.82 -32.17
C ILE A 183 -25.18 14.18 -32.60
N GLU A 184 -24.63 14.93 -31.65
CA GLU A 184 -23.86 16.14 -31.90
C GLU A 184 -22.42 16.00 -31.39
N GLY A 185 -21.44 16.39 -32.20
CA GLY A 185 -20.03 16.31 -31.89
C GLY A 185 -19.34 17.66 -31.93
N ARG A 186 -18.53 17.94 -30.91
CA ARG A 186 -17.75 19.18 -30.73
C ARG A 186 -16.42 18.89 -30.05
N PRO A 187 -15.40 19.75 -30.20
CA PRO A 187 -14.17 19.66 -29.42
C PRO A 187 -14.48 19.62 -27.92
N LEU A 188 -13.72 18.81 -27.17
CA LEU A 188 -13.97 18.60 -25.74
C LEU A 188 -14.07 19.89 -24.94
N ALA A 189 -13.22 20.88 -25.25
CA ALA A 189 -13.18 22.18 -24.59
C ALA A 189 -14.42 23.06 -24.84
N GLU A 190 -15.23 22.75 -25.85
CA GLU A 190 -16.46 23.48 -26.18
C GLU A 190 -17.70 22.94 -25.47
N TRP A 191 -17.58 21.79 -24.78
CA TRP A 191 -18.64 21.25 -23.94
C TRP A 191 -18.62 21.90 -22.54
N PRO A 192 -19.74 22.47 -22.07
CA PRO A 192 -19.82 23.03 -20.71
C PRO A 192 -19.51 22.01 -19.60
N ASP A 193 -19.78 20.73 -19.87
CA ASP A 193 -19.59 19.56 -19.01
C ASP A 193 -18.48 18.63 -19.54
N GLY A 194 -17.50 19.18 -20.26
CA GLY A 194 -16.42 18.43 -20.91
C GLY A 194 -15.64 17.50 -19.96
N GLU A 195 -15.38 17.92 -18.73
CA GLU A 195 -14.69 17.06 -17.74
C GLU A 195 -15.49 15.80 -17.41
N ALA A 196 -16.82 15.91 -17.26
CA ALA A 196 -17.67 14.75 -16.97
C ALA A 196 -17.71 13.78 -18.14
N LEU A 197 -17.78 14.30 -19.37
CA LEU A 197 -17.70 13.50 -20.59
C LEU A 197 -16.36 12.78 -20.73
N ALA A 198 -15.25 13.45 -20.39
CA ALA A 198 -13.92 12.85 -20.46
C ALA A 198 -13.82 11.65 -19.50
N ARG A 199 -14.35 11.78 -18.27
CA ARG A 199 -14.33 10.71 -17.25
C ARG A 199 -15.04 9.43 -17.67
N ASP A 200 -16.01 9.50 -18.58
CA ASP A 200 -16.68 8.30 -19.09
C ASP A 200 -15.72 7.39 -19.87
N TYR A 201 -14.59 7.93 -20.35
CA TYR A 201 -13.56 7.20 -21.09
C TYR A 201 -12.36 6.76 -20.23
N ASP A 202 -12.32 7.14 -18.95
CA ASP A 202 -11.24 6.71 -18.05
C ASP A 202 -11.42 5.23 -17.66
N ALA A 203 -10.29 4.52 -17.57
CA ALA A 203 -10.26 3.12 -17.12
C ALA A 203 -10.31 3.07 -15.58
N ASP A 204 -11.49 3.31 -15.01
CA ASP A 204 -11.72 3.12 -13.58
C ASP A 204 -11.72 1.62 -13.24
N SER A 205 -10.73 1.14 -12.49
CA SER A 205 -10.72 -0.25 -12.00
C SER A 205 -11.76 -0.42 -10.89
N MET A 206 -12.88 -1.09 -11.23
CA MET A 206 -13.92 -1.43 -10.26
C MET A 206 -13.41 -2.34 -9.14
N LEU A 207 -12.47 -3.24 -9.45
CA LEU A 207 -11.83 -4.11 -8.46
C LEU A 207 -11.07 -3.29 -7.41
N VAL A 208 -10.32 -2.27 -7.84
CA VAL A 208 -9.62 -1.37 -6.93
C VAL A 208 -10.59 -0.58 -6.06
N ARG A 209 -11.73 -0.13 -6.61
CA ARG A 209 -12.76 0.56 -5.81
C ARG A 209 -13.45 -0.38 -4.80
N LEU A 210 -13.71 -1.63 -5.19
CA LEU A 210 -14.31 -2.63 -4.30
C LEU A 210 -13.34 -3.01 -3.18
N GLU A 211 -12.07 -3.21 -3.50
CA GLU A 211 -10.99 -3.43 -2.53
C GLU A 211 -10.84 -2.23 -1.59
N ASP A 212 -10.84 -1.00 -2.11
CA ASP A 212 -10.79 0.24 -1.32
C ASP A 212 -12.01 0.35 -0.39
N LEU A 213 -13.23 0.06 -0.88
CA LEU A 213 -14.46 0.08 -0.09
C LEU A 213 -14.48 -1.03 0.97
N SER A 214 -14.08 -2.25 0.62
CA SER A 214 -13.95 -3.36 1.56
C SER A 214 -12.92 -3.04 2.63
N SER A 215 -11.77 -2.48 2.26
CA SER A 215 -10.74 -2.02 3.21
C SER A 215 -11.26 -0.91 4.11
N GLN A 216 -12.01 0.06 3.57
CA GLN A 216 -12.63 1.12 4.36
C GLN A 216 -13.71 0.60 5.30
N VAL A 217 -14.54 -0.35 4.86
CA VAL A 217 -15.57 -0.98 5.71
C VAL A 217 -14.92 -1.82 6.81
N GLU A 218 -13.86 -2.55 6.51
CA GLU A 218 -13.08 -3.31 7.49
C GLU A 218 -12.40 -2.38 8.50
N THR A 219 -11.83 -1.27 8.02
CA THR A 219 -11.28 -0.20 8.86
C THR A 219 -12.35 0.42 9.75
N LEU A 220 -13.50 0.79 9.21
CA LEU A 220 -14.61 1.39 9.96
C LEU A 220 -15.18 0.43 11.00
N ARG A 221 -15.34 -0.86 10.65
CA ARG A 221 -15.72 -1.92 11.59
C ARG A 221 -14.69 -2.10 12.69
N SER A 222 -13.40 -2.03 12.38
CA SER A 222 -12.32 -2.09 13.37
C SER A 222 -12.31 -0.89 14.34
N THR A 223 -12.83 0.28 13.93
CA THR A 223 -13.04 1.44 14.82
C THR A 223 -14.28 1.36 15.71
N LEU A 224 -15.23 0.45 15.44
CA LEU A 224 -16.52 0.37 16.15
C LEU A 224 -16.58 -0.75 17.21
N GLU A 225 -15.64 -1.69 17.19
CA GLU A 225 -15.46 -2.65 18.30
C GLU A 225 -14.49 -2.05 19.33
N PRO A 226 -14.81 -2.04 20.64
CA PRO A 226 -13.81 -1.73 21.66
C PRO A 226 -12.87 -2.93 21.81
N ALA A 227 -11.98 -3.10 20.85
CA ALA A 227 -10.78 -3.92 20.94
C ALA A 227 -9.59 -2.97 20.95
N ASP A 228 -8.79 -3.04 22.02
CA ASP A 228 -7.45 -2.46 22.23
C ASP A 228 -6.87 -1.76 20.98
N GLU A 229 -6.59 -0.44 21.04
CA GLU A 229 -6.02 0.42 19.96
C GLU A 229 -4.78 -0.15 19.24
N LEU A 230 -4.26 -1.27 19.75
CA LEU A 230 -3.08 -2.00 19.36
C LEU A 230 -3.37 -3.20 18.44
N GLY A 231 -4.61 -3.71 18.33
CA GLY A 231 -4.95 -4.87 17.48
C GLY A 231 -4.49 -6.24 18.04
N PRO A 232 -4.72 -7.35 17.31
CA PRO A 232 -4.46 -8.70 17.79
C PRO A 232 -2.97 -9.03 17.96
N LEU A 233 -2.68 -10.13 18.67
CA LEU A 233 -1.34 -10.72 18.78
C LEU A 233 -0.92 -11.35 17.43
N ILE A 234 0.12 -10.80 16.79
CA ILE A 234 0.59 -11.23 15.45
C ILE A 234 1.91 -12.00 15.56
N GLY A 235 1.94 -13.20 14.98
CA GLY A 235 3.15 -14.00 14.84
C GLY A 235 2.87 -15.47 14.48
N ARG A 236 3.82 -16.11 13.79
CA ARG A 236 3.78 -17.50 13.30
C ARG A 236 5.03 -18.32 13.66
N SER A 237 6.05 -17.68 14.23
CA SER A 237 7.31 -18.32 14.62
C SER A 237 7.08 -19.30 15.76
N ARG A 238 7.82 -20.42 15.75
CA ARG A 238 7.69 -21.47 16.77
C ARG A 238 7.88 -20.92 18.20
N ALA A 239 8.85 -20.05 18.42
CA ALA A 239 9.11 -19.44 19.72
C ALA A 239 7.94 -18.57 20.19
N TYR A 240 7.33 -17.82 19.28
CA TYR A 240 6.15 -17.00 19.55
C TYR A 240 4.92 -17.85 19.87
N LEU A 241 4.65 -18.87 19.06
CA LEU A 241 3.54 -19.82 19.28
C LEU A 241 3.67 -20.57 20.62
N ALA A 242 4.89 -20.89 21.05
CA ALA A 242 5.12 -21.48 22.37
C ALA A 242 4.73 -20.52 23.50
N ALA A 243 5.09 -19.24 23.40
CA ALA A 243 4.74 -18.22 24.38
C ALA A 243 3.22 -17.96 24.43
N THR A 244 2.55 -17.87 23.28
CA THR A 244 1.09 -17.68 23.22
C THR A 244 0.31 -18.91 23.70
N ALA A 245 0.83 -20.12 23.47
CA ALA A 245 0.24 -21.34 24.03
C ALA A 245 0.31 -21.36 25.57
N LEU A 246 1.44 -20.92 26.16
CA LEU A 246 1.55 -20.75 27.61
C LEU A 246 0.59 -19.68 28.13
N LEU A 247 0.42 -18.59 27.37
CA LEU A 247 -0.53 -17.52 27.69
C LEU A 247 -1.98 -18.05 27.75
N GLY A 248 -2.38 -18.84 26.74
CA GLY A 248 -3.71 -19.44 26.69
C GLY A 248 -3.99 -20.39 27.86
N LYS A 249 -3.00 -21.20 28.27
CA LYS A 249 -3.11 -22.04 29.47
C LYS A 249 -3.25 -21.22 30.76
N ALA A 250 -2.53 -20.11 30.86
CA ALA A 250 -2.63 -19.24 32.04
C ALA A 250 -3.97 -18.49 32.09
N ALA A 251 -4.58 -18.19 30.94
CA ALA A 251 -5.78 -17.36 30.85
C ALA A 251 -6.97 -17.89 31.66
N SER A 252 -7.17 -19.21 31.71
CA SER A 252 -8.24 -19.87 32.45
C SER A 252 -8.02 -19.92 33.97
N THR A 253 -6.86 -19.47 34.45
CA THR A 253 -6.47 -19.54 35.88
C THR A 253 -6.35 -18.15 36.49
N GLN A 254 -6.31 -18.08 37.83
CA GLN A 254 -6.02 -16.86 38.60
C GLN A 254 -4.55 -16.75 39.00
N VAL A 255 -3.67 -17.56 38.40
CA VAL A 255 -2.25 -17.57 38.76
C VAL A 255 -1.60 -16.22 38.42
N THR A 256 -0.66 -15.80 39.26
CA THR A 256 0.24 -14.69 38.95
C THR A 256 1.14 -15.09 37.79
N VAL A 257 1.17 -14.26 36.74
CA VAL A 257 1.98 -14.49 35.55
C VAL A 257 3.14 -13.51 35.53
N LEU A 258 4.35 -14.01 35.29
CA LEU A 258 5.56 -13.22 35.14
C LEU A 258 5.99 -13.20 33.67
N LEU A 259 5.83 -12.06 33.01
CA LEU A 259 6.29 -11.82 31.64
C LEU A 259 7.75 -11.35 31.67
N THR A 260 8.64 -12.15 31.08
CA THR A 260 10.06 -11.80 30.95
C THR A 260 10.40 -11.55 29.49
N GLY A 261 11.31 -10.62 29.23
CA GLY A 261 11.77 -10.34 27.88
C GLY A 261 12.35 -8.93 27.75
N GLU A 262 13.07 -8.71 26.66
CA GLU A 262 13.73 -7.44 26.39
C GLU A 262 12.75 -6.26 26.31
N THR A 263 13.29 -5.05 26.38
CA THR A 263 12.51 -3.84 26.14
C THR A 263 12.00 -3.84 24.70
N GLY A 264 10.73 -3.44 24.51
CA GLY A 264 10.12 -3.33 23.19
C GLY A 264 9.59 -4.64 22.57
N VAL A 265 9.60 -5.78 23.26
CA VAL A 265 9.04 -7.05 22.73
C VAL A 265 7.51 -7.12 22.72
N GLY A 266 6.83 -6.20 23.43
CA GLY A 266 5.37 -6.15 23.53
C GLY A 266 4.78 -6.78 24.80
N LYS A 267 5.45 -6.69 25.95
CA LYS A 267 4.99 -7.25 27.24
C LYS A 267 3.58 -6.79 27.62
N GLU A 268 3.25 -5.51 27.41
CA GLU A 268 1.90 -4.98 27.67
C GLU A 268 0.83 -5.64 26.81
N ARG A 269 1.09 -5.88 25.51
CA ARG A 269 0.14 -6.57 24.63
C ARG A 269 -0.12 -8.00 25.09
N PHE A 270 0.91 -8.71 25.55
CA PHE A 270 0.73 -10.05 26.12
C PHE A 270 -0.11 -10.02 27.40
N ALA A 271 0.07 -9.01 28.26
CA ALA A 271 -0.74 -8.85 29.47
C ALA A 271 -2.21 -8.56 29.16
N ARG A 272 -2.47 -7.67 28.18
CA ARG A 272 -3.83 -7.35 27.72
C ARG A 272 -4.51 -8.55 27.08
N ALA A 273 -3.80 -9.28 26.22
CA ALA A 273 -4.31 -10.52 25.63
C ALA A 273 -4.63 -11.58 26.71
N LEU A 274 -3.78 -11.73 27.73
CA LEU A 274 -4.03 -12.63 28.84
C LEU A 274 -5.31 -12.25 29.62
N HIS A 275 -5.53 -10.96 29.85
CA HIS A 275 -6.73 -10.46 30.49
C HIS A 275 -7.98 -10.71 29.63
N ALA A 276 -7.92 -10.40 28.33
CA ALA A 276 -9.02 -10.58 27.38
C ALA A 276 -9.44 -12.05 27.21
N MET A 277 -8.48 -13.00 27.30
CA MET A 277 -8.78 -14.44 27.26
C MET A 277 -9.25 -15.01 28.61
N SER A 278 -9.27 -14.21 29.68
CA SER A 278 -9.59 -14.69 31.02
C SER A 278 -11.07 -14.55 31.38
N PRO A 279 -11.55 -15.24 32.43
CA PRO A 279 -12.90 -15.00 32.97
C PRO A 279 -13.15 -13.56 33.44
N ARG A 280 -12.09 -12.74 33.59
CA ARG A 280 -12.15 -11.34 34.01
C ARG A 280 -12.13 -10.36 32.83
N ALA A 281 -12.30 -10.80 31.59
CA ALA A 281 -12.20 -9.93 30.40
C ALA A 281 -13.11 -8.70 30.41
N ALA A 282 -14.28 -8.78 31.05
CA ALA A 282 -15.22 -7.65 31.21
C ALA A 282 -14.95 -6.79 32.47
N LYS A 283 -13.90 -7.09 33.24
CA LYS A 283 -13.54 -6.41 34.48
C LYS A 283 -12.39 -5.41 34.23
N PRO A 284 -12.09 -4.50 35.18
CA PRO A 284 -11.04 -3.52 34.96
C PRO A 284 -9.66 -4.15 34.71
N PHE A 285 -8.97 -3.65 33.68
CA PHE A 285 -7.54 -3.87 33.46
C PHE A 285 -6.79 -2.58 33.80
N VAL A 286 -5.92 -2.63 34.80
CA VAL A 286 -5.11 -1.47 35.22
C VAL A 286 -3.65 -1.80 34.95
N ALA A 287 -2.99 -1.01 34.10
CA ALA A 287 -1.55 -1.11 33.87
C ALA A 287 -0.80 0.02 34.60
N VAL A 288 0.33 -0.32 35.21
CA VAL A 288 1.22 0.62 35.90
C VAL A 288 2.64 0.35 35.45
N ASN A 289 3.32 1.37 34.92
CA ASN A 289 4.75 1.33 34.66
C ASN A 289 5.51 1.80 35.90
N CYS A 290 6.21 0.90 36.55
CA CYS A 290 6.96 1.17 37.78
C CYS A 290 8.15 2.11 37.55
N ALA A 291 8.73 2.16 36.35
CA ALA A 291 9.83 3.05 36.03
C ALA A 291 9.39 4.50 35.76
N ALA A 292 8.10 4.72 35.46
CA ALA A 292 7.58 6.05 35.11
C ALA A 292 7.26 6.92 36.34
N LEU A 293 7.26 6.35 37.55
CA LEU A 293 6.90 7.04 38.79
C LEU A 293 8.13 7.19 39.70
N PRO A 294 8.33 8.36 40.33
CA PRO A 294 9.34 8.51 41.38
C PRO A 294 9.13 7.48 42.50
N GLY A 295 10.23 6.93 43.03
CA GLY A 295 10.19 5.88 44.05
C GLY A 295 9.40 6.24 45.32
N GLU A 296 9.29 7.53 45.66
CA GLU A 296 8.47 7.99 46.80
C GLU A 296 6.97 7.99 46.50
N LEU A 297 6.57 8.16 45.24
CA LEU A 297 5.17 8.24 44.82
C LEU A 297 4.59 6.88 44.45
N ILE A 298 5.44 5.92 44.05
CA ILE A 298 4.98 4.61 43.58
C ILE A 298 4.17 3.84 44.63
N GLU A 299 4.53 3.95 45.90
CA GLU A 299 3.75 3.32 46.98
C GLU A 299 2.35 3.94 47.11
N SER A 300 2.26 5.27 46.99
CA SER A 300 0.99 6.00 47.09
C SER A 300 0.07 5.73 45.90
N GLU A 301 0.64 5.57 44.71
CA GLU A 301 -0.11 5.19 43.53
C GLU A 301 -0.57 3.74 43.62
N LEU A 302 0.30 2.79 43.96
CA LEU A 302 -0.05 1.36 43.99
C LEU A 302 -1.04 1.01 45.10
N PHE A 303 -0.76 1.46 46.33
CA PHE A 303 -1.48 1.03 47.54
C PHE A 303 -2.47 2.08 48.07
N GLY A 304 -2.41 3.31 47.56
CA GLY A 304 -3.24 4.42 48.03
C GLY A 304 -2.64 5.13 49.24
N ALA A 305 -3.19 6.30 49.56
CA ALA A 305 -2.73 7.13 50.66
C ALA A 305 -3.91 7.75 51.40
N GLU A 306 -3.82 7.79 52.74
CA GLU A 306 -4.73 8.57 53.57
C GLU A 306 -4.32 10.04 53.64
N LYS A 307 -5.25 10.88 54.11
CA LYS A 307 -4.98 12.31 54.32
C LYS A 307 -3.80 12.50 55.28
N GLY A 308 -2.79 13.26 54.86
CA GLY A 308 -1.60 13.54 55.68
C GLY A 308 -0.49 12.47 55.64
N ALA A 309 -0.59 11.45 54.77
CA ALA A 309 0.42 10.39 54.69
C ALA A 309 1.79 10.84 54.12
N PHE A 310 1.84 11.94 53.35
CA PHE A 310 3.07 12.57 52.85
C PHE A 310 2.84 14.06 52.54
N THR A 311 3.91 14.81 52.29
CA THR A 311 3.85 16.24 51.93
C THR A 311 3.09 16.45 50.61
N GLY A 312 1.88 17.01 50.68
CA GLY A 312 0.99 17.20 49.52
C GLY A 312 -0.27 16.32 49.52
N ALA A 313 -0.44 15.41 50.48
CA ALA A 313 -1.62 14.56 50.62
C ALA A 313 -2.84 15.31 51.19
N GLY A 314 -3.45 16.20 50.39
CA GLY A 314 -4.63 16.99 50.78
C GLY A 314 -5.93 16.18 50.90
N THR A 315 -6.04 15.07 50.17
CA THR A 315 -7.21 14.17 50.16
C THR A 315 -6.78 12.71 50.12
N ALA A 316 -7.58 11.82 50.73
CA ALA A 316 -7.35 10.38 50.65
C ALA A 316 -7.62 9.89 49.21
N ARG A 317 -6.75 9.02 48.68
CA ARG A 317 -6.85 8.50 47.31
C ARG A 317 -6.72 6.97 47.28
N PRO A 318 -7.61 6.27 46.56
CA PRO A 318 -7.51 4.83 46.39
C PRO A 318 -6.32 4.46 45.51
N GLY A 319 -5.63 3.37 45.87
CA GLY A 319 -4.51 2.84 45.10
C GLY A 319 -4.92 2.12 43.81
N ARG A 320 -3.95 1.78 42.97
CA ARG A 320 -4.15 0.99 41.74
C ARG A 320 -4.66 -0.42 42.04
N PHE A 321 -4.30 -1.02 43.17
CA PHE A 321 -4.89 -2.29 43.59
C PHE A 321 -6.39 -2.18 43.88
N GLU A 322 -6.82 -1.16 44.64
CA GLU A 322 -8.26 -0.92 44.90
C GLU A 322 -9.03 -0.64 43.59
N ARG A 323 -8.41 0.07 42.64
CA ARG A 323 -9.01 0.36 41.33
C ARG A 323 -9.10 -0.86 40.40
N ALA A 324 -8.26 -1.86 40.63
CA ALA A 324 -8.23 -3.10 39.87
C ALA A 324 -9.05 -4.23 40.53
N ASP A 325 -9.80 -3.91 41.60
CA ASP A 325 -10.57 -4.90 42.36
C ASP A 325 -11.58 -5.64 41.46
N GLY A 326 -11.64 -6.97 41.63
CA GLY A 326 -12.37 -7.89 40.76
C GLY A 326 -11.80 -8.04 39.34
N GLY A 327 -10.70 -7.35 39.02
CA GLY A 327 -10.09 -7.24 37.70
C GLY A 327 -8.66 -7.76 37.63
N THR A 328 -7.81 -7.08 36.85
CA THR A 328 -6.41 -7.45 36.63
C THR A 328 -5.51 -6.22 36.75
N LEU A 329 -4.40 -6.35 37.46
CA LEU A 329 -3.35 -5.34 37.58
C LEU A 329 -2.08 -5.82 36.88
N MET A 330 -1.60 -5.06 35.90
CA MET A 330 -0.30 -5.23 35.28
C MET A 330 0.73 -4.31 35.93
N LEU A 331 1.86 -4.87 36.33
CA LEU A 331 3.03 -4.16 36.84
C LEU A 331 4.16 -4.28 35.82
N ASP A 332 4.39 -3.24 35.02
CA ASP A 332 5.48 -3.18 34.04
C ASP A 332 6.76 -2.60 34.66
N GLU A 333 7.91 -3.08 34.19
CA GLU A 333 9.23 -2.80 34.75
C GLU A 333 9.33 -3.03 36.27
N LEU A 334 8.79 -4.16 36.73
CA LEU A 334 8.75 -4.55 38.15
C LEU A 334 10.13 -4.54 38.85
N GLY A 335 11.20 -4.79 38.11
CA GLY A 335 12.57 -4.75 38.62
C GLY A 335 12.99 -3.40 39.22
N GLU A 336 12.28 -2.31 38.87
CA GLU A 336 12.53 -0.95 39.37
C GLU A 336 11.75 -0.62 40.66
N LEU A 337 10.97 -1.57 41.21
CA LEU A 337 10.23 -1.32 42.46
C LEU A 337 11.16 -1.13 43.67
N PRO A 338 10.96 -0.08 44.49
CA PRO A 338 11.67 0.08 45.76
C PRO A 338 11.38 -1.07 46.75
N LEU A 339 12.38 -1.43 47.57
CA LEU A 339 12.26 -2.51 48.57
C LEU A 339 11.03 -2.40 49.51
N PRO A 340 10.61 -1.21 50.00
CA PRO A 340 9.43 -1.14 50.86
C PRO A 340 8.12 -1.39 50.09
N ALA A 341 8.04 -0.96 48.81
CA ALA A 341 6.93 -1.29 47.92
C ALA A 341 6.87 -2.80 47.62
N GLN A 342 8.03 -3.46 47.45
CA GLN A 342 8.12 -4.92 47.28
C GLN A 342 7.55 -5.67 48.49
N ALA A 343 7.80 -5.19 49.72
CA ALA A 343 7.29 -5.80 50.94
C ALA A 343 5.75 -5.73 51.01
N LYS A 344 5.16 -4.60 50.62
CA LYS A 344 3.69 -4.43 50.55
C LYS A 344 3.08 -5.28 49.43
N LEU A 345 3.71 -5.34 48.27
CA LEU A 345 3.27 -6.19 47.16
C LEU A 345 3.20 -7.67 47.57
N LEU A 346 4.20 -8.16 48.31
CA LEU A 346 4.20 -9.52 48.84
C LEU A 346 2.98 -9.79 49.73
N ARG A 347 2.63 -8.86 50.63
CA ARG A 347 1.44 -8.99 51.49
C ARG A 347 0.16 -9.09 50.67
N VAL A 348 0.01 -8.27 49.63
CA VAL A 348 -1.15 -8.32 48.73
C VAL A 348 -1.23 -9.69 48.02
N LEU A 349 -0.11 -10.20 47.50
CA LEU A 349 -0.07 -11.50 46.81
C LEU A 349 -0.29 -12.72 47.72
N GLN A 350 -0.06 -12.58 49.03
CA GLN A 350 -0.23 -13.65 50.01
C GLN A 350 -1.62 -13.65 50.65
N HIS A 351 -2.12 -12.47 51.02
CA HIS A 351 -3.33 -12.33 51.84
C HIS A 351 -4.51 -11.68 51.09
N GLY A 352 -4.27 -11.07 49.93
CA GLY A 352 -5.31 -10.32 49.21
C GLY A 352 -5.73 -9.05 49.95
N GLU A 353 -4.81 -8.44 50.72
CA GLU A 353 -5.10 -7.29 51.57
C GLU A 353 -4.14 -6.13 51.25
N VAL A 354 -4.71 -4.93 51.10
CA VAL A 354 -3.99 -3.68 50.83
C VAL A 354 -4.11 -2.75 52.04
N GLU A 355 -2.98 -2.20 52.46
CA GLU A 355 -2.89 -1.15 53.48
C GLU A 355 -2.47 0.16 52.82
N ARG A 356 -3.29 1.20 52.95
CA ARG A 356 -2.94 2.54 52.46
C ARG A 356 -1.81 3.13 53.28
N LEU A 357 -0.99 3.98 52.67
CA LEU A 357 0.00 4.77 53.40
C LEU A 357 -0.68 5.63 54.48
N GLY A 358 -0.17 5.56 55.71
CA GLY A 358 -0.74 6.24 56.86
C GLY A 358 -1.95 5.56 57.50
N SER A 359 -2.37 4.39 57.01
CA SER A 359 -3.44 3.57 57.59
C SER A 359 -2.93 2.22 58.06
N THR A 360 -3.47 1.72 59.17
CA THR A 360 -3.25 0.35 59.65
C THR A 360 -4.45 -0.55 59.39
N GLN A 361 -5.46 -0.07 58.65
CA GLN A 361 -6.66 -0.83 58.35
C GLN A 361 -6.49 -1.59 57.03
N PRO A 362 -6.43 -2.94 57.05
CA PRO A 362 -6.33 -3.74 55.84
C PRO A 362 -7.65 -3.71 55.06
N ARG A 363 -7.54 -3.69 53.73
CA ARG A 363 -8.67 -3.74 52.80
C ARG A 363 -8.53 -4.95 51.90
N LYS A 364 -9.54 -5.83 51.89
CA LYS A 364 -9.54 -6.98 50.99
C LYS A 364 -9.74 -6.54 49.55
N VAL A 365 -8.92 -7.07 48.66
CA VAL A 365 -8.99 -6.89 47.21
C VAL A 365 -8.84 -8.24 46.51
N ASP A 366 -9.59 -8.45 45.45
CA ASP A 366 -9.48 -9.63 44.59
C ASP A 366 -8.89 -9.22 43.23
N VAL A 367 -7.56 -9.22 43.12
CA VAL A 367 -6.85 -8.73 41.93
C VAL A 367 -5.95 -9.82 41.36
N ARG A 368 -6.12 -10.13 40.08
CA ARG A 368 -5.15 -10.94 39.33
C ARG A 368 -3.94 -10.07 38.99
N VAL A 369 -2.74 -10.54 39.32
CA VAL A 369 -1.50 -9.80 39.04
C VAL A 369 -0.76 -10.37 37.84
N ILE A 370 -0.36 -9.50 36.92
CA ILE A 370 0.57 -9.79 35.82
C ILE A 370 1.80 -8.91 36.04
N ALA A 371 2.96 -9.51 36.28
CA ALA A 371 4.21 -8.78 36.41
C ALA A 371 5.00 -8.86 35.11
N ALA A 372 5.71 -7.79 34.75
CA ALA A 372 6.55 -7.71 33.57
C ALA A 372 7.90 -7.07 33.91
N THR A 373 9.00 -7.62 33.37
CA THR A 373 10.34 -7.04 33.54
C THR A 373 11.30 -7.48 32.43
N ASN A 374 12.29 -6.63 32.13
CA ASN A 374 13.47 -6.97 31.34
C ASN A 374 14.70 -7.34 32.21
N VAL A 375 14.62 -7.15 33.53
CA VAL A 375 15.71 -7.40 34.48
C VAL A 375 15.76 -8.89 34.83
N ASP A 376 16.97 -9.42 34.93
CA ASP A 376 17.20 -10.72 35.57
C ASP A 376 16.94 -10.61 37.07
N LEU A 377 15.79 -11.14 37.52
CA LEU A 377 15.36 -11.07 38.92
C LEU A 377 16.29 -11.87 39.86
N GLU A 378 16.92 -12.95 39.40
CA GLU A 378 17.87 -13.73 40.21
C GLU A 378 19.13 -12.90 40.48
N ALA A 379 19.64 -12.25 39.44
CA ALA A 379 20.77 -11.32 39.58
C ALA A 379 20.41 -10.10 40.47
N ALA A 380 19.18 -9.57 40.35
CA ALA A 380 18.71 -8.48 41.20
C ALA A 380 18.58 -8.89 42.68
N VAL A 381 18.17 -10.13 42.95
CA VAL A 381 18.15 -10.70 44.30
C VAL A 381 19.56 -10.87 44.85
N ALA A 382 20.50 -11.38 44.06
CA ALA A 382 21.90 -11.51 44.46
C ALA A 382 22.55 -10.15 44.78
N ALA A 383 22.14 -9.09 44.07
CA ALA A 383 22.58 -7.72 44.29
C ALA A 383 21.84 -6.98 45.42
N GLY A 384 20.89 -7.62 46.12
CA GLY A 384 20.12 -7.00 47.21
C GLY A 384 19.10 -5.95 46.76
N ARG A 385 18.83 -5.84 45.45
CA ARG A 385 17.86 -4.89 44.86
C ARG A 385 16.44 -5.45 44.81
N PHE A 386 16.28 -6.76 44.91
CA PHE A 386 14.99 -7.43 44.87
C PHE A 386 14.87 -8.47 45.97
N ARG A 387 13.68 -8.64 46.55
CA ARG A 387 13.45 -9.62 47.61
C ARG A 387 13.22 -11.02 47.05
N ARG A 388 13.91 -12.00 47.64
CA ARG A 388 13.83 -13.42 47.25
C ARG A 388 12.43 -14.01 47.44
N ASP A 389 11.76 -13.68 48.54
CA ASP A 389 10.41 -14.16 48.85
C ASP A 389 9.36 -13.68 47.84
N LEU A 390 9.43 -12.40 47.45
CA LEU A 390 8.59 -11.84 46.40
C LEU A 390 8.87 -12.48 45.04
N MET A 391 10.15 -12.69 44.70
CA MET A 391 10.52 -13.32 43.43
C MET A 391 9.90 -14.72 43.29
N TYR A 392 9.96 -15.55 44.33
CA TYR A 392 9.30 -16.86 44.31
C TYR A 392 7.77 -16.77 44.17
N ARG A 393 7.13 -15.76 44.76
CA ARG A 393 5.67 -15.59 44.67
C ARG A 393 5.21 -15.09 43.30
N LEU A 394 6.07 -14.39 42.57
CA LEU A 394 5.81 -13.90 41.22
C LEU A 394 6.17 -14.92 40.15
N ASN A 395 7.25 -15.67 40.35
CA ASN A 395 7.78 -16.65 39.40
C ASN A 395 7.00 -17.99 39.42
N VAL A 396 5.69 -17.94 39.69
CA VAL A 396 4.81 -19.12 39.71
C VAL A 396 4.50 -19.58 38.29
N TYR A 397 4.33 -18.63 37.37
CA TYR A 397 4.07 -18.93 35.95
C TYR A 397 4.86 -17.97 35.04
N PRO A 398 6.16 -18.26 34.79
CA PRO A 398 6.97 -17.43 33.90
C PRO A 398 6.64 -17.69 32.43
N ILE A 399 6.51 -16.60 31.66
CA ILE A 399 6.41 -16.62 30.21
C ILE A 399 7.52 -15.73 29.64
N ARG A 400 8.47 -16.33 28.93
CA ARG A 400 9.50 -15.59 28.18
C ARG A 400 8.95 -15.18 26.82
N ILE A 401 8.91 -13.88 26.56
CA ILE A 401 8.58 -13.34 25.24
C ILE A 401 9.87 -13.22 24.44
N PRO A 402 9.99 -13.95 23.31
CA PRO A 402 11.22 -13.94 22.52
C PRO A 402 11.45 -12.57 21.85
N PRO A 403 12.71 -12.10 21.81
CA PRO A 403 13.07 -10.91 21.04
C PRO A 403 12.87 -11.17 19.53
N LEU A 404 12.74 -10.10 18.75
CA LEU A 404 12.37 -10.17 17.33
C LEU A 404 13.36 -11.00 16.49
N ARG A 405 14.66 -10.96 16.85
CA ARG A 405 15.72 -11.79 16.26
C ARG A 405 15.57 -13.30 16.47
N GLU A 406 14.79 -13.74 17.46
CA GLU A 406 14.46 -15.15 17.70
C GLU A 406 13.13 -15.57 17.02
N ARG A 407 12.45 -14.63 16.35
CA ARG A 407 11.18 -14.82 15.65
C ARG A 407 11.15 -14.10 14.29
N VAL A 408 12.18 -14.34 13.49
CA VAL A 408 12.39 -13.68 12.18
C VAL A 408 11.20 -13.87 11.23
N ASP A 409 10.52 -15.03 11.27
CA ASP A 409 9.34 -15.31 10.43
C ASP A 409 8.13 -14.42 10.76
N ASP A 410 8.15 -13.73 11.91
CA ASP A 410 7.09 -12.81 12.35
C ASP A 410 7.30 -11.38 11.83
N ILE A 411 8.52 -11.03 11.39
CA ILE A 411 8.88 -9.66 11.01
C ILE A 411 8.01 -9.16 9.87
N GLU A 412 7.86 -9.95 8.81
CA GLU A 412 7.11 -9.54 7.61
C GLU A 412 5.58 -9.40 7.88
N PRO A 413 4.90 -10.37 8.53
CA PRO A 413 3.52 -10.17 8.97
C PRO A 413 3.33 -8.95 9.88
N LEU A 414 4.22 -8.72 10.85
CA LEU A 414 4.18 -7.53 11.70
C LEU A 414 4.35 -6.26 10.86
N ALA A 415 5.31 -6.27 9.94
CA ALA A 415 5.64 -5.11 9.13
C ALA A 415 4.49 -4.73 8.19
N MET A 416 3.79 -5.72 7.64
CA MET A 416 2.61 -5.49 6.81
C MET A 416 1.44 -4.90 7.62
N HIS A 417 1.21 -5.40 8.83
CA HIS A 417 0.17 -4.85 9.72
C HIS A 417 0.46 -3.40 10.11
N LEU A 418 1.72 -3.11 10.48
CA LEU A 418 2.15 -1.74 10.81
C LEU A 418 2.08 -0.82 9.59
N LEU A 419 2.42 -1.31 8.40
CA LEU A 419 2.30 -0.57 7.15
C LEU A 419 0.86 -0.09 6.93
N GLN A 420 -0.10 -1.00 7.03
CA GLN A 420 -1.52 -0.69 6.84
C GLN A 420 -2.01 0.33 7.87
N ARG A 421 -1.64 0.15 9.14
CA ARG A 421 -2.01 1.08 10.23
C ARG A 421 -1.46 2.48 9.98
N PHE A 422 -0.18 2.61 9.63
CA PHE A 422 0.45 3.92 9.41
C PHE A 422 0.05 4.57 8.08
N ALA A 423 -0.15 3.78 7.03
CA ALA A 423 -0.68 4.27 5.75
C ALA A 423 -2.06 4.92 5.94
N ALA A 424 -2.95 4.25 6.70
CA ALA A 424 -4.25 4.80 7.07
C ALA A 424 -4.13 6.06 7.95
N LEU A 425 -3.29 6.00 8.99
CA LEU A 425 -3.09 7.12 9.92
C LEU A 425 -2.61 8.40 9.23
N HIS A 426 -1.71 8.27 8.25
CA HIS A 426 -1.14 9.40 7.51
C HIS A 426 -1.88 9.71 6.19
N GLY A 427 -2.96 9.01 5.87
CA GLY A 427 -3.71 9.20 4.62
C GLY A 427 -2.88 8.97 3.36
N LYS A 428 -1.89 8.07 3.41
CA LYS A 428 -0.98 7.76 2.30
C LYS A 428 -1.32 6.41 1.68
N ARG A 429 -1.13 6.30 0.36
CA ARG A 429 -1.17 5.02 -0.37
C ARG A 429 0.25 4.52 -0.56
N VAL A 430 0.55 3.32 -0.06
CA VAL A 430 1.86 2.67 -0.18
C VAL A 430 1.66 1.26 -0.73
N ALA A 431 2.43 0.86 -1.74
CA ALA A 431 2.24 -0.38 -2.49
C ALA A 431 2.91 -1.62 -1.87
N GLY A 432 3.40 -1.51 -0.63
CA GLY A 432 4.14 -2.56 0.08
C GLY A 432 5.63 -2.25 0.24
N TYR A 433 6.43 -3.30 0.42
CA TYR A 433 7.89 -3.22 0.57
C TYR A 433 8.60 -3.78 -0.67
N THR A 434 9.82 -3.32 -0.94
CA THR A 434 10.72 -4.02 -1.88
C THR A 434 11.27 -5.31 -1.23
N ASP A 435 11.69 -6.27 -2.05
CA ASP A 435 12.32 -7.51 -1.55
C ASP A 435 13.61 -7.20 -0.77
N ARG A 436 14.33 -6.15 -1.18
CA ARG A 436 15.53 -5.67 -0.49
C ARG A 436 15.21 -5.12 0.89
N ALA A 437 14.11 -4.36 1.03
CA ALA A 437 13.65 -3.85 2.31
C ALA A 437 13.27 -4.98 3.27
N LEU A 438 12.53 -5.99 2.78
CA LEU A 438 12.18 -7.18 3.54
C LEU A 438 13.42 -7.96 3.99
N ASP A 439 14.38 -8.16 3.08
CA ASP A 439 15.62 -8.87 3.39
C ASP A 439 16.48 -8.13 4.43
N ALA A 440 16.59 -6.80 4.31
CA ALA A 440 17.27 -5.97 5.30
C ALA A 440 16.61 -6.05 6.69
N MET A 441 15.27 -6.05 6.74
CA MET A 441 14.53 -6.22 8.00
C MET A 441 14.76 -7.60 8.64
N ARG A 442 14.89 -8.67 7.85
CA ARG A 442 15.16 -10.03 8.37
C ARG A 442 16.56 -10.16 9.00
N HIS A 443 17.55 -9.43 8.48
CA HIS A 443 18.94 -9.49 8.93
C HIS A 443 19.30 -8.46 10.01
N HIS A 444 18.40 -7.51 10.31
CA HIS A 444 18.64 -6.53 11.36
C HIS A 444 18.60 -7.17 12.76
N ALA A 445 19.42 -6.68 13.68
CA ALA A 445 19.56 -7.24 15.03
C ALA A 445 18.36 -6.93 15.95
N TRP A 446 17.60 -5.88 15.62
CA TRP A 446 16.42 -5.42 16.36
C TRP A 446 16.66 -5.18 17.87
N PRO A 447 17.64 -4.35 18.27
CA PRO A 447 17.89 -4.03 19.68
C PRO A 447 16.67 -3.41 20.40
N GLY A 448 15.82 -2.67 19.69
CA GLY A 448 14.56 -2.11 20.21
C GLY A 448 13.32 -2.94 19.88
N ASN A 449 13.49 -4.16 19.34
CA ASN A 449 12.43 -5.12 19.05
C ASN A 449 11.27 -4.49 18.24
N VAL A 450 10.02 -4.74 18.64
CA VAL A 450 8.83 -4.27 17.92
C VAL A 450 8.69 -2.74 17.98
N ARG A 451 9.14 -2.11 19.06
CA ARG A 451 9.11 -0.65 19.19
C ARG A 451 10.02 0.04 18.17
N GLU A 452 11.19 -0.54 17.89
CA GLU A 452 12.07 -0.07 16.83
C GLU A 452 11.46 -0.31 15.44
N LEU A 453 10.90 -1.49 15.21
CA LEU A 453 10.21 -1.83 13.96
C LEU A 453 9.06 -0.86 13.66
N GLU A 454 8.25 -0.53 14.67
CA GLU A 454 7.14 0.43 14.56
C GLU A 454 7.62 1.81 14.08
N ASN A 455 8.61 2.39 14.75
CA ASN A 455 9.19 3.69 14.38
C ASN A 455 9.80 3.67 12.96
N LEU A 456 10.45 2.57 12.62
CA LEU A 456 11.18 2.42 11.36
C LEU A 456 10.22 2.30 10.17
N ILE A 457 9.09 1.61 10.35
CA ILE A 457 8.01 1.53 9.35
C ILE A 457 7.24 2.84 9.23
N GLU A 458 6.89 3.48 10.35
CA GLU A 458 6.21 4.79 10.33
C GLU A 458 7.03 5.81 9.53
N ARG A 459 8.34 5.87 9.81
CA ARG A 459 9.29 6.68 9.02
C ARG A 459 9.26 6.30 7.53
N GLY A 460 9.30 5.02 7.19
CA GLY A 460 9.22 4.55 5.81
C GLY A 460 7.96 5.04 5.10
N VAL A 461 6.80 4.96 5.75
CA VAL A 461 5.53 5.48 5.22
C VAL A 461 5.58 7.00 5.02
N ILE A 462 6.17 7.74 5.95
CA ILE A 462 6.31 9.20 5.86
C ILE A 462 7.25 9.61 4.71
N LEU A 463 8.32 8.86 4.45
CA LEU A 463 9.30 9.18 3.41
C LEU A 463 8.91 8.69 2.01
N CYS A 464 8.19 7.57 1.90
CA CYS A 464 7.79 6.99 0.63
C CYS A 464 6.82 7.89 -0.15
N SER A 465 7.00 7.96 -1.47
CA SER A 465 6.08 8.62 -2.40
C SER A 465 4.75 7.87 -2.48
N ALA A 466 3.67 8.59 -2.79
CA ALA A 466 2.35 7.97 -2.93
C ALA A 466 2.32 6.96 -4.10
N GLY A 467 1.91 5.72 -3.81
CA GLY A 467 1.81 4.65 -4.79
C GLY A 467 3.09 3.84 -5.03
N GLU A 468 4.20 4.20 -4.38
CA GLU A 468 5.47 3.47 -4.48
C GLU A 468 5.60 2.39 -3.38
N ARG A 469 6.60 1.52 -3.52
CA ARG A 469 6.97 0.53 -2.50
C ARG A 469 8.09 1.09 -1.64
N ILE A 470 8.03 0.82 -0.33
CA ILE A 470 9.08 1.25 0.59
C ILE A 470 10.37 0.47 0.32
N ASP A 471 11.47 1.19 0.08
CA ASP A 471 12.79 0.61 -0.15
C ASP A 471 13.73 0.78 1.07
N VAL A 472 14.85 0.08 1.05
CA VAL A 472 15.82 0.03 2.17
C VAL A 472 16.26 1.43 2.62
N GLY A 473 16.45 2.37 1.68
CA GLY A 473 16.94 3.72 1.98
C GLY A 473 15.95 4.59 2.77
N GLU A 474 14.66 4.26 2.75
CA GLU A 474 13.62 4.98 3.50
C GLU A 474 13.53 4.45 4.93
N LEU A 475 13.80 3.15 5.10
CA LEU A 475 13.80 2.43 6.37
C LEU A 475 15.09 2.68 7.17
N PHE A 476 16.25 2.54 6.54
CA PHE A 476 17.56 2.55 7.20
C PHE A 476 18.42 3.72 6.70
N VAL A 477 18.88 4.57 7.63
CA VAL A 477 19.88 5.62 7.34
C VAL A 477 21.21 5.01 6.89
N SER A 478 21.53 3.83 7.42
CA SER A 478 22.67 3.01 7.00
C SER A 478 22.18 1.57 6.90
N PRO A 479 21.97 1.05 5.67
CA PRO A 479 21.43 -0.29 5.49
C PRO A 479 22.38 -1.32 6.11
N PRO A 480 21.86 -2.35 6.81
CA PRO A 480 22.69 -3.47 7.24
C PRO A 480 23.30 -4.11 6.00
N GLN A 481 24.63 -4.05 5.88
CA GLN A 481 25.36 -4.71 4.80
C GLN A 481 25.46 -6.19 5.14
N ALA A 482 24.56 -7.01 4.58
CA ALA A 482 24.82 -8.44 4.52
C ALA A 482 25.98 -8.66 3.52
N PRO A 483 27.04 -9.41 3.89
CA PRO A 483 28.06 -9.77 2.92
C PRO A 483 27.37 -10.54 1.78
N PRO A 484 27.60 -10.15 0.51
CA PRO A 484 26.96 -10.82 -0.62
C PRO A 484 27.32 -12.31 -0.56
N VAL A 485 26.30 -13.16 -0.49
CA VAL A 485 26.48 -14.60 -0.69
C VAL A 485 26.58 -14.80 -2.19
N THR A 486 27.77 -15.13 -2.66
CA THR A 486 28.05 -15.39 -4.07
C THR A 486 28.16 -16.89 -4.29
N VAL A 487 27.91 -17.34 -5.51
CA VAL A 487 28.12 -18.73 -5.90
C VAL A 487 29.48 -18.80 -6.57
N ASN A 488 30.40 -19.59 -6.01
CA ASN A 488 31.71 -19.79 -6.61
C ASN A 488 31.61 -20.62 -7.90
N ALA A 489 32.72 -20.74 -8.64
CA ALA A 489 32.77 -21.49 -9.90
C ALA A 489 32.40 -22.98 -9.74
N GLN A 490 32.37 -23.49 -8.51
CA GLN A 490 32.02 -24.86 -8.14
C GLN A 490 30.56 -25.01 -7.68
N GLY A 491 29.74 -23.95 -7.79
CA GLY A 491 28.33 -24.01 -7.40
C GLY A 491 28.10 -23.97 -5.88
N GLN A 492 29.11 -23.61 -5.08
CA GLN A 492 29.00 -23.53 -3.63
C GLN A 492 28.75 -22.08 -3.18
N LEU A 493 27.93 -21.94 -2.13
CA LEU A 493 27.65 -20.64 -1.52
C LEU A 493 28.88 -20.16 -0.74
N GLU A 494 29.53 -19.11 -1.22
CA GLU A 494 30.59 -18.40 -0.53
C GLU A 494 30.05 -17.07 0.01
N ARG A 495 30.21 -16.85 1.32
CA ARG A 495 29.97 -15.53 1.92
C ARG A 495 31.15 -14.66 1.53
N GLY A 496 30.91 -13.62 0.73
CA GLY A 496 31.95 -12.66 0.37
C GLY A 496 32.55 -12.07 1.65
N ALA A 497 33.80 -12.44 1.94
CA ALA A 497 34.52 -11.86 3.06
C ALA A 497 34.66 -10.34 2.83
N PRO A 498 34.53 -9.50 3.87
CA PRO A 498 34.85 -8.09 3.75
C PRO A 498 36.33 -8.00 3.35
N HIS A 499 36.58 -7.44 2.16
CA HIS A 499 37.89 -7.25 1.52
C HIS A 499 39.06 -7.97 2.20
N ASP A 500 39.44 -9.13 1.67
CA ASP A 500 40.63 -9.84 2.12
C ASP A 500 41.87 -8.96 1.88
N SER A 501 42.24 -8.23 2.93
CA SER A 501 43.35 -7.30 2.93
C SER A 501 44.67 -8.04 2.77
N ALA A 502 44.73 -9.32 3.12
CA ALA A 502 45.91 -10.16 2.90
C ALA A 502 46.07 -10.49 1.41
N ALA A 503 45.00 -10.90 0.73
CA ALA A 503 45.04 -11.17 -0.71
C ALA A 503 45.39 -9.91 -1.55
N LEU A 504 44.85 -8.75 -1.17
CA LEU A 504 45.20 -7.46 -1.79
C LEU A 504 46.66 -7.07 -1.53
N TYR A 505 47.14 -7.25 -0.31
CA TYR A 505 48.55 -7.00 0.04
C TYR A 505 49.49 -7.91 -0.76
N ASP A 506 49.17 -9.20 -0.87
CA ASP A 506 49.98 -10.17 -1.60
C ASP A 506 50.02 -9.89 -3.12
N GLU A 507 48.92 -9.44 -3.72
CA GLU A 507 48.89 -9.02 -5.14
C GLU A 507 49.73 -7.76 -5.37
N VAL A 508 49.64 -6.76 -4.47
CA VAL A 508 50.42 -5.52 -4.55
C VAL A 508 51.93 -5.83 -4.41
N GLN A 509 52.29 -6.69 -3.46
CA GLN A 509 53.67 -7.16 -3.29
C GLN A 509 54.17 -7.94 -4.50
N ARG A 510 53.37 -8.86 -5.04
CA ARG A 510 53.74 -9.67 -6.22
C ARG A 510 54.03 -8.82 -7.45
N ARG A 511 53.28 -7.72 -7.63
CA ARG A 511 53.48 -6.77 -8.73
C ARG A 511 54.56 -5.73 -8.45
N GLY A 512 55.12 -5.71 -7.23
CA GLY A 512 56.11 -4.72 -6.81
C GLY A 512 55.59 -3.29 -6.83
N LEU A 513 54.28 -3.09 -6.65
CA LEU A 513 53.68 -1.76 -6.66
C LEU A 513 53.86 -1.09 -5.29
N SER A 514 54.34 0.15 -5.28
CA SER A 514 54.26 0.99 -4.09
C SER A 514 52.82 1.47 -3.87
N LEU A 515 52.51 1.89 -2.64
CA LEU A 515 51.22 2.49 -2.31
C LEU A 515 50.92 3.72 -3.16
N ASP A 516 51.91 4.58 -3.40
CA ASP A 516 51.77 5.75 -4.27
C ASP A 516 51.51 5.34 -5.72
N ALA A 517 52.21 4.33 -6.25
CA ALA A 517 52.01 3.87 -7.63
C ALA A 517 50.63 3.21 -7.83
N LEU A 518 50.15 2.47 -6.82
CA LEU A 518 48.80 1.90 -6.83
C LEU A 518 47.74 3.00 -6.78
N GLU A 519 47.93 4.00 -5.91
CA GLU A 519 47.03 5.15 -5.82
C GLU A 519 46.97 5.90 -7.16
N ASP A 520 48.12 6.23 -7.75
CA ASP A 520 48.19 6.96 -9.01
C ASP A 520 47.53 6.19 -10.18
N ALA A 521 47.75 4.87 -10.25
CA ALA A 521 47.11 4.01 -11.25
C ALA A 521 45.58 3.97 -11.11
N LEU A 522 45.07 3.88 -9.87
CA LEU A 522 43.63 3.89 -9.59
C LEU A 522 43.00 5.25 -9.92
N LEU A 523 43.68 6.34 -9.59
CA LEU A 523 43.24 7.69 -9.92
C LEU A 523 43.14 7.88 -11.44
N GLN A 524 44.14 7.43 -12.19
CA GLN A 524 44.16 7.54 -13.65
C GLN A 524 43.07 6.67 -14.30
N GLU A 525 42.96 5.40 -13.93
CA GLU A 525 41.95 4.48 -14.45
C GLU A 525 40.53 4.99 -14.19
N ALA A 526 40.26 5.55 -13.01
CA ALA A 526 38.96 6.12 -12.67
C ALA A 526 38.61 7.34 -13.54
N VAL A 527 39.59 8.18 -13.88
CA VAL A 527 39.40 9.33 -14.77
C VAL A 527 39.19 8.88 -16.21
N GLU A 528 39.94 7.89 -16.68
CA GLU A 528 39.80 7.32 -18.02
C GLU A 528 38.42 6.68 -18.23
N ARG A 529 37.98 5.82 -17.30
CA ARG A 529 36.63 5.20 -17.34
C ARG A 529 35.50 6.21 -17.23
N ALA A 530 35.73 7.33 -16.55
CA ALA A 530 34.79 8.43 -16.45
C ALA A 530 34.82 9.37 -17.66
N GLY A 531 35.60 9.07 -18.71
CA GLY A 531 35.74 9.90 -19.90
C GLY A 531 36.28 11.30 -19.60
N GLY A 532 37.16 11.44 -18.60
CA GLY A 532 37.70 12.72 -18.15
C GLY A 532 36.81 13.50 -17.18
N ASN A 533 35.63 12.99 -16.81
CA ASN A 533 34.75 13.65 -15.85
C ASN A 533 35.22 13.43 -14.40
N LEU A 534 35.95 14.41 -13.86
CA LEU A 534 36.48 14.38 -12.49
C LEU A 534 35.40 14.20 -11.40
N ALA A 535 34.18 14.70 -11.60
CA ALA A 535 33.10 14.52 -10.62
C ALA A 535 32.52 13.10 -10.65
N ALA A 536 32.50 12.46 -11.82
CA ALA A 536 32.11 11.05 -11.94
C ALA A 536 33.21 10.12 -11.43
N ALA A 537 34.47 10.39 -11.74
CA ALA A 537 35.63 9.65 -11.23
C ALA A 537 35.73 9.72 -9.69
N ALA A 538 35.52 10.91 -9.11
CA ALA A 538 35.56 11.08 -7.66
C ALA A 538 34.46 10.28 -6.96
N ARG A 539 33.24 10.29 -7.52
CA ARG A 539 32.12 9.45 -7.02
C ARG A 539 32.43 7.97 -7.11
N ALA A 540 33.04 7.51 -8.21
CA ALA A 540 33.43 6.11 -8.38
C ALA A 540 34.47 5.66 -7.34
N LEU A 541 35.37 6.56 -6.95
CA LEU A 541 36.41 6.34 -5.94
C LEU A 541 35.97 6.65 -4.50
N GLY A 542 34.72 7.08 -4.28
CA GLY A 542 34.21 7.41 -2.94
C GLY A 542 34.83 8.64 -2.28
N ILE A 543 35.42 9.55 -3.05
CA ILE A 543 36.02 10.81 -2.54
C ILE A 543 35.37 12.04 -3.16
N SER A 544 35.64 13.22 -2.61
CA SER A 544 35.12 14.48 -3.17
C SER A 544 35.93 14.95 -4.39
N ARG A 545 35.31 15.69 -5.31
CA ARG A 545 35.99 16.27 -6.49
C ARG A 545 37.24 17.08 -6.10
N PRO A 546 37.22 17.96 -5.07
CA PRO A 546 38.44 18.68 -4.66
C PRO A 546 39.56 17.77 -4.17
N GLN A 547 39.23 16.70 -3.42
CA GLN A 547 40.22 15.70 -2.98
C GLN A 547 40.84 14.97 -4.15
N LEU A 548 40.03 14.57 -5.15
CA LEU A 548 40.53 13.94 -6.37
C LEU A 548 41.48 14.88 -7.12
N SER A 549 41.08 16.14 -7.35
CA SER A 549 41.91 17.13 -8.03
C SER A 549 43.24 17.37 -7.31
N TYR A 550 43.21 17.45 -5.98
CA TYR A 550 44.42 17.63 -5.16
C TYR A 550 45.36 16.43 -5.27
N ARG A 551 44.83 15.20 -5.18
CA ARG A 551 45.64 13.97 -5.30
C ARG A 551 46.23 13.80 -6.70
N ILE A 552 45.49 14.12 -7.76
CA ILE A 552 46.00 14.12 -9.15
C ILE A 552 47.09 15.18 -9.34
N ALA A 553 46.93 16.38 -8.77
CA ALA A 553 47.96 17.42 -8.84
C ALA A 553 49.26 16.97 -8.15
N ARG A 554 49.14 16.40 -6.95
CA ARG A 554 50.28 15.86 -6.20
C ARG A 554 50.93 14.66 -6.89
N ALA A 555 50.15 13.77 -7.51
CA ALA A 555 50.67 12.67 -8.33
C ALA A 555 51.52 13.18 -9.50
N ARG A 556 51.07 14.26 -10.17
CA ARG A 556 51.81 14.91 -11.26
C ARG A 556 53.09 15.60 -10.81
N GLU A 557 53.12 16.12 -9.59
CA GLU A 557 54.33 16.69 -8.98
C GLU A 557 55.35 15.58 -8.67
N ARG A 558 54.90 14.46 -8.07
CA ARG A 558 55.75 13.29 -7.79
C ARG A 558 56.35 12.63 -9.03
N ALA A 559 55.67 12.74 -10.19
CA ALA A 559 56.17 12.21 -11.46
C ALA A 559 57.19 13.14 -12.17
N ARG A 560 57.41 14.35 -11.64
CA ARG A 560 58.36 15.34 -12.19
C ARG A 560 59.69 15.39 -11.45
N ASP A 561 59.70 14.96 -10.20
CA ASP A 561 60.89 14.72 -9.38
C ASP A 561 61.42 13.29 -9.60
#